data_AF-A0A3F2V224-F1
#
_entry.id   AF-A0A3F2V224-F1
#
_cell.length_a   1.000
_cell.length_b   1.000
_cell.length_c   1.000
_cell.angle_alpha   90.00
_cell.angle_beta   90.00
_cell.angle_gamma   90.00
#
_symmetry.space_group_name_H-M   'P 1'
#
loop_
_entity.id
_entity.type
_entity.pdbx_description
1 polymer ?
#
loop_
_entity_poly.entity_id
_entity_poly.type
_entity_poly.pdbx_seq_one_letter_code
_entity_poly.pdbx_strand_id
1 'polypeptide(L)' 'MRIIALSTLKIFWEEHPEYMDAKEPTLAWYRHALAADWSAPADVKQDFRNASILKDERAVFNIAGNKYLLVAWINYA' A
#
# COMPACT_ATOMS: atom_id res chain seq x y z
N MET A 1 -2.03 -9.61 7.85
CA MET A 1 -0.63 -9.34 7.41
C MET A 1 0.17 -8.63 8.51
N ARG A 2 1.51 -8.69 8.51
CA ARG A 2 2.38 -7.83 9.34
C ARG A 2 3.00 -6.70 8.49
N ILE A 3 2.77 -5.45 8.87
CA ILE A 3 3.32 -4.28 8.17
C ILE A 3 4.51 -3.72 8.96
N ILE A 4 5.69 -3.67 8.34
CA ILE A 4 6.95 -3.24 8.99
C ILE A 4 7.37 -1.80 8.67
N ALA A 5 6.73 -1.15 7.69
CA ALA A 5 7.17 0.12 7.12
C ALA A 5 6.11 1.24 7.17
N LEU A 6 5.22 1.24 8.18
CA LEU A 6 4.25 2.33 8.38
C LEU A 6 4.95 3.69 8.62
N SER A 7 6.14 3.69 9.20
CA SER A 7 6.94 4.91 9.39
C SER A 7 7.27 5.60 8.07
N THR A 8 7.57 4.86 7.01
CA THR A 8 7.84 5.42 5.67
C THR A 8 6.65 6.23 5.15
N LEU A 9 5.45 5.69 5.35
CA LEU A 9 4.21 6.40 5.03
C LEU A 9 4.10 7.69 5.86
N LYS A 10 4.26 7.60 7.19
CA LYS A 10 4.19 8.77 8.09
C LYS A 10 5.14 9.89 7.71
N ILE A 11 6.40 9.55 7.49
CA ILE A 11 7.45 10.50 7.10
C ILE A 11 7.05 11.24 5.82
N PHE A 12 6.51 10.53 4.82
CA PHE A 12 6.13 11.13 3.54
C PHE A 12 5.18 12.33 3.68
N TRP A 13 4.17 12.26 4.55
CA TRP A 13 3.23 13.38 4.70
C TRP A 13 3.53 14.29 5.90
N GLU A 14 4.36 13.85 6.85
CA GLU A 14 4.82 14.67 7.97
C GLU A 14 5.92 15.66 7.54
N GLU A 15 6.85 15.23 6.69
CA GLU A 15 7.94 16.08 6.18
C GLU A 15 7.53 16.92 4.97
N HIS A 16 6.41 16.57 4.29
CA HIS A 16 5.90 17.27 3.11
C HIS A 16 4.41 17.62 3.27
N PRO A 17 4.09 18.77 3.90
CA PRO A 17 2.70 19.20 4.13
C PRO A 17 1.85 19.32 2.86
N GLU A 18 2.47 19.58 1.70
CA GLU A 18 1.81 19.61 0.39
C GLU A 18 1.18 18.27 -0.02
N TYR A 19 1.63 17.16 0.58
CA TYR A 19 1.08 15.82 0.36
C TYR A 19 0.20 15.34 1.52
N MET A 20 -0.28 16.25 2.37
CA MET A 20 -1.08 15.88 3.53
C MET A 20 -2.39 15.16 3.16
N ASP A 21 -2.90 15.40 1.96
CA ASP A 21 -4.06 14.69 1.42
C ASP A 21 -3.80 13.20 1.13
N ALA A 22 -2.54 12.74 1.14
CA ALA A 22 -2.18 11.33 1.04
C ALA A 22 -2.40 10.56 2.36
N LYS A 23 -2.47 11.24 3.51
CA LYS A 23 -2.52 10.62 4.84
C LYS A 23 -3.71 9.68 5.02
N GLU A 24 -4.94 10.17 4.85
CA GLU A 24 -6.12 9.33 5.07
C GLU A 24 -6.22 8.16 4.05
N PRO A 25 -5.99 8.37 2.74
CA PRO A 25 -5.95 7.28 1.76
C PRO A 25 -4.90 6.20 2.06
N THR A 26 -3.68 6.58 2.45
CA THR A 26 -2.63 5.61 2.79
C THR A 26 -2.91 4.91 4.13
N LEU A 27 -3.53 5.58 5.10
CA LEU A 27 -3.99 4.95 6.34
C LEU A 27 -5.17 3.99 6.10
N ALA A 28 -6.05 4.29 5.16
CA ALA A 28 -7.11 3.38 4.73
C ALA A 28 -6.51 2.11 4.08
N TRP A 29 -5.54 2.28 3.17
CA TRP A 29 -4.77 1.16 2.62
C TRP A 29 -4.10 0.33 3.73
N TYR A 30 -3.43 1.00 4.68
CA TYR A 30 -2.75 0.34 5.80
C TYR A 30 -3.71 -0.52 6.63
N ARG A 31 -4.87 0.01 7.00
CA ARG A 31 -5.88 -0.72 7.79
C ARG A 31 -6.41 -1.94 7.03
N HIS A 32 -6.65 -1.79 5.73
CA HIS A 32 -7.10 -2.89 4.88
C HIS A 32 -6.03 -3.98 4.77
N ALA A 33 -4.80 -3.61 4.41
CA ALA A 33 -3.68 -4.55 4.30
C ALA A 33 -3.36 -5.24 5.63
N LEU A 34 -3.49 -4.54 6.77
CA LEU A 34 -3.29 -5.11 8.10
C LEU A 34 -4.26 -6.27 8.38
N ALA A 35 -5.53 -6.09 8.02
CA ALA A 35 -6.60 -7.07 8.20
C ALA A 35 -6.62 -8.18 7.14
N ALA A 36 -5.90 -7.99 6.03
CA ALA A 36 -5.85 -8.96 4.95
C ALA A 36 -5.06 -10.24 5.32
N ASP A 37 -5.32 -11.30 4.56
CA ASP A 37 -4.61 -12.58 4.63
C ASP A 37 -4.16 -12.98 3.21
N TRP A 38 -3.12 -12.29 2.72
CA TRP A 38 -2.60 -12.51 1.38
C TRP A 38 -1.54 -13.61 1.39
N SER A 39 -1.84 -14.71 0.74
CA SER A 39 -0.94 -15.86 0.54
C SER A 39 -0.27 -15.85 -0.84
N ALA A 40 -0.82 -15.09 -1.79
CA ALA A 40 -0.28 -14.95 -3.13
C ALA A 40 -0.60 -13.58 -3.74
N PRO A 41 0.11 -13.16 -4.81
CA PRO A 41 -0.21 -11.94 -5.55
C PRO A 41 -1.63 -11.89 -6.12
N ALA A 42 -2.25 -13.05 -6.37
CA ALA A 42 -3.64 -13.15 -6.81
C ALA A 42 -4.61 -12.59 -5.75
N ASP A 43 -4.35 -12.82 -4.46
CA ASP A 43 -5.19 -12.33 -3.36
C ASP A 43 -5.15 -10.80 -3.29
N VAL A 44 -3.96 -10.22 -3.46
CA VAL A 44 -3.79 -8.76 -3.56
C VAL A 44 -4.61 -8.20 -4.71
N LYS A 45 -4.62 -8.88 -5.87
CA LYS A 45 -5.35 -8.43 -7.06
C LYS A 45 -6.86 -8.62 -6.90
N GLN A 46 -7.29 -9.58 -6.09
CA GLN A 46 -8.71 -9.77 -5.75
C GLN A 46 -9.23 -8.61 -4.90
N ASP A 47 -8.49 -8.20 -3.89
CA ASP A 47 -8.84 -7.07 -3.01
C ASP A 47 -8.67 -5.72 -3.72
N PHE A 48 -7.55 -5.56 -4.45
CA PHE A 48 -7.22 -4.35 -5.21
C PHE A 48 -7.12 -4.68 -6.71
N ARG A 49 -8.26 -4.71 -7.39
CA ARG A 49 -8.35 -5.03 -8.83
C ARG A 49 -7.45 -4.17 -9.72
N ASN A 50 -7.17 -2.93 -9.32
CA ASN A 50 -6.31 -2.01 -10.06
C ASN A 50 -4.82 -2.08 -9.66
N ALA A 51 -4.45 -2.87 -8.65
CA ALA A 51 -3.05 -2.99 -8.22
C ALA A 51 -2.20 -3.67 -9.29
N SER A 52 -1.02 -3.14 -9.58
CA SER A 52 -0.08 -3.77 -10.51
C SER A 52 0.84 -4.71 -9.76
N ILE A 53 0.83 -5.99 -10.12
CA ILE A 53 1.79 -6.99 -9.61
C ILE A 53 3.07 -6.89 -10.44
N LEU A 54 4.20 -6.72 -9.76
CA LEU A 54 5.53 -6.64 -10.35
C LEU A 54 6.33 -7.90 -10.01
N LYS A 55 7.52 -8.01 -10.63
CA LYS A 55 8.52 -9.02 -10.24
C LYS A 55 9.05 -8.74 -8.84
N ASP A 56 9.66 -9.77 -8.24
CA ASP A 56 10.32 -9.73 -6.93
C ASP A 56 9.32 -9.38 -5.80
N GLU A 57 8.12 -9.95 -5.87
CA GLU A 57 7.08 -9.84 -4.82
C GLU A 57 6.68 -8.39 -4.50
N ARG A 58 6.69 -7.53 -5.51
CA ARG A 58 6.26 -6.13 -5.39
C ARG A 58 4.86 -5.93 -5.95
N ALA A 59 4.11 -5.06 -5.30
CA ALA A 59 2.81 -4.59 -5.77
C ALA A 59 2.78 -3.05 -5.76
N VAL A 60 2.13 -2.47 -6.77
CA VAL A 60 1.84 -1.03 -6.85
C VAL A 60 0.35 -0.82 -6.63
N PHE A 61 0.01 0.01 -5.66
CA PHE A 61 -1.37 0.38 -5.33
C PHE A 61 -1.66 1.82 -5.77
N ASN A 62 -2.83 2.02 -6.37
CA ASN A 62 -3.31 3.35 -6.72
C ASN A 62 -3.98 3.96 -5.50
N ILE A 63 -3.46 5.09 -5.02
CA ILE A 63 -3.91 5.78 -3.80
C ILE A 63 -4.52 7.14 -4.18
N ALA A 64 -5.55 7.55 -3.44
CA ALA A 64 -6.25 8.83 -3.62
C ALA A 64 -6.70 9.08 -5.07
N GLY A 65 -7.41 8.11 -5.68
CA GLY A 65 -7.86 8.23 -7.06
C GLY A 65 -6.73 8.22 -8.09
N ASN A 66 -5.66 7.44 -7.83
CA ASN A 66 -4.44 7.36 -8.65
C ASN A 66 -3.57 8.63 -8.63
N LYS A 67 -3.78 9.55 -7.68
CA LYS A 67 -2.89 10.69 -7.45
C LYS A 67 -1.51 10.25 -6.95
N TYR A 68 -1.47 9.16 -6.18
CA TYR A 68 -0.24 8.59 -5.63
C TYR A 68 -0.12 7.11 -5.96
N LEU A 69 1.12 6.64 -6.12
CA LEU A 69 1.44 5.23 -6.25
C LEU A 69 2.18 4.77 -5.00
N LEU A 70 1.63 3.78 -4.31
CA LEU A 70 2.29 3.13 -3.20
C LEU A 70 2.93 1.84 -3.71
N VAL A 71 4.25 1.75 -3.65
CA VAL A 71 4.99 0.53 -3.97
C VAL A 71 5.30 -0.21 -2.69
N ALA A 72 4.86 -1.45 -2.58
CA ALA A 72 5.15 -2.31 -1.44
C ALA A 72 5.80 -3.61 -1.91
N TRP A 73 6.80 -4.06 -1.16
CA TRP A 73 7.28 -5.43 -1.22
C TRP A 73 6.50 -6.26 -0.20
N ILE A 74 6.05 -7.44 -0.60
CA ILE A 74 5.19 -8.31 0.21
C ILE A 74 5.83 -9.69 0.27
N ASN A 75 6.26 -10.10 1.46
CA ASN A 75 6.64 -11.50 1.67
C ASN A 75 5.37 -12.36 1.79
N TYR A 76 5.20 -13.33 0.89
CA TYR A 76 4.07 -14.27 0.92
C TYR A 76 4.38 -15.57 1.67
N ALA A 77 5.65 -15.80 2.05
CA ALA A 77 6.12 -17.00 2.74
C ALA A 77 5.88 -16.97 4.25
#